data_AF-A0A7C4U566-F1
#
_entry.id   AF-A0A7C4U566-F1
#
_cell.length_a   1.000
_cell.length_b   1.000
_cell.length_c   1.000
_cell.angle_alpha   90.00
_cell.angle_beta   90.00
_cell.angle_gamma   90.00
#
_symmetry.space_group_name_H-M   'P 1'
#
loop_
_entity.id
_entity.type
_entity.pdbx_description
1 polymer ?
#
loop_
_entity_poly.entity_id
_entity_poly.type
_entity_poly.pdbx_seq_one_letter_code
_entity_poly.pdbx_strand_id
1 'polypeptide(L)'
;MTGRKENIQLITFGAPAAGNAAFVKDMDEKFPSGERYCTDKDIAPVFPDMDKVREIAHITGLDSVLQLSKLSIPGINKLKTSDLLDIAGEILKATKVINETNRYVQSQRHLRLLTVDAATVPADTSYTTESLFNKAYQFHKVDRYADLLGVKPLE
;
A
#
# COMPACT_ATOMS: atom_id res chain seq x y z
N MET A 1 37.32 -23.91 7.30
CA MET A 1 35.94 -24.08 6.79
C MET A 1 35.54 -22.76 6.14
N THR A 2 35.61 -22.68 4.81
CA THR A 2 35.10 -21.54 4.05
C THR A 2 33.58 -21.64 4.00
N GLY A 3 32.90 -20.93 4.90
CA GLY A 3 31.44 -20.86 4.88
C GLY A 3 31.00 -20.36 3.50
N ARG A 4 30.22 -21.15 2.77
CA ARG A 4 29.52 -20.66 1.58
C ARG A 4 28.70 -19.46 2.05
N LYS A 5 29.01 -18.26 1.55
CA LYS A 5 28.07 -17.14 1.65
C LYS A 5 26.83 -17.59 0.90
N GLU A 6 25.77 -17.91 1.63
CA GLU A 6 24.47 -18.17 1.04
C GLU A 6 24.06 -16.89 0.31
N ASN A 7 23.89 -16.98 -1.02
CA ASN A 7 23.36 -15.87 -1.81
C ASN A 7 21.86 -15.80 -1.53
N ILE A 8 21.48 -15.13 -0.44
CA ILE A 8 20.08 -14.87 -0.11
C ILE A 8 19.60 -13.73 -1.00
N GLN A 9 18.61 -14.02 -1.84
CA GLN A 9 17.94 -13.03 -2.67
C GLN A 9 16.60 -12.66 -2.02
N LEU A 10 16.36 -11.36 -1.85
CA LEU A 10 15.07 -10.84 -1.38
C LEU A 10 14.26 -10.36 -2.58
N ILE A 11 13.04 -10.89 -2.74
CA ILE A 11 12.07 -10.41 -3.73
C ILE A 11 10.74 -10.25 -3.00
N THR A 12 10.16 -9.05 -3.07
CA THR A 12 8.91 -8.73 -2.39
C THR A 12 7.85 -8.29 -3.38
N PHE A 13 6.59 -8.69 -3.14
CA PHE A 13 5.42 -8.34 -3.94
C PHE A 13 4.35 -7.77 -3.02
N GLY A 14 3.71 -6.66 -3.38
CA GLY A 14 2.54 -6.15 -2.64
C GLY A 14 2.80 -5.73 -1.19
N ALA A 15 4.05 -5.72 -0.73
CA ALA A 15 4.34 -5.64 0.70
C ALA A 15 4.22 -4.21 1.26
N PRO A 16 3.53 -4.00 2.40
CA PRO A 16 3.51 -2.72 3.12
C PRO A 16 4.88 -2.39 3.73
N ALA A 17 5.03 -1.16 4.23
CA ALA A 17 6.25 -0.77 4.94
C ALA A 17 6.39 -1.60 6.22
N ALA A 18 7.52 -2.30 6.37
CA ALA A 18 7.77 -3.20 7.50
C ALA A 18 8.36 -2.50 8.73
N GLY A 19 8.95 -1.31 8.57
CA GLY A 19 9.60 -0.60 9.66
C GLY A 19 9.93 0.85 9.31
N ASN A 20 10.70 1.50 10.18
CA ASN A 20 11.14 2.88 10.01
C ASN A 20 12.37 3.01 9.09
N ALA A 21 12.87 4.23 8.93
CA ALA A 21 14.03 4.51 8.08
C ALA A 21 15.30 3.71 8.46
N ALA A 22 15.52 3.45 9.75
CA ALA A 22 16.67 2.66 10.23
C ALA A 22 16.55 1.19 9.80
N PHE A 23 15.36 0.61 9.92
CA PHE A 23 15.07 -0.74 9.43
C PHE A 23 15.27 -0.83 7.91
N VAL A 24 14.73 0.13 7.15
CA VAL A 24 14.90 0.16 5.68
C VAL A 24 16.37 0.22 5.30
N LYS A 25 17.16 1.07 5.97
CA LYS A 25 18.60 1.18 5.72
C LYS A 25 19.33 -0.15 5.97
N ASP A 26 19.08 -0.78 7.11
CA ASP A 26 19.70 -2.07 7.47
C ASP A 26 19.32 -3.19 6.49
N MET A 27 18.05 -3.26 6.10
CA MET A 27 17.56 -4.20 5.09
C MET A 27 18.23 -3.96 3.73
N ASP A 28 18.28 -2.71 3.27
CA ASP A 28 18.90 -2.31 2.02
C ASP A 28 20.41 -2.63 1.96
N GLU A 29 21.11 -2.55 3.09
CA GLU A 29 22.52 -2.92 3.23
C GLU A 29 22.74 -4.44 3.22
N LYS A 30 21.84 -5.20 3.85
CA LYS A 30 21.89 -6.68 3.91
C LYS A 30 21.47 -7.34 2.61
N PHE A 31 20.53 -6.74 1.88
CA PHE A 31 19.99 -7.25 0.63
C PHE A 31 20.19 -6.24 -0.50
N PRO A 32 21.45 -5.96 -0.90
CA PRO A 32 21.75 -4.91 -1.87
C PRO A 32 21.14 -5.18 -3.25
N SER A 33 20.93 -6.45 -3.62
CA SER A 33 20.25 -6.86 -4.86
C SER A 33 18.74 -7.09 -4.68
N GLY A 34 18.17 -6.76 -3.51
CA GLY A 34 16.76 -6.98 -3.22
C GLY A 34 15.87 -6.27 -4.24
N GLU A 35 14.81 -6.95 -4.69
CA GLU A 35 13.82 -6.40 -5.62
C GLU A 35 12.46 -6.23 -4.96
N ARG A 36 11.75 -5.16 -5.34
CA ARG A 36 10.42 -4.85 -4.83
C ARG A 36 9.45 -4.60 -5.97
N TYR A 37 8.38 -5.37 -6.02
CA TYR A 37 7.33 -5.28 -7.03
C TYR A 37 6.04 -4.75 -6.40
N CYS A 38 5.45 -3.75 -7.04
CA CYS A 38 4.19 -3.13 -6.61
C CYS A 38 3.31 -2.88 -7.84
N THR A 39 2.01 -2.73 -7.64
CA THR A 39 1.11 -2.21 -8.68
C THR A 39 0.62 -0.82 -8.34
N ASP A 40 0.20 -0.06 -9.35
CA ASP A 40 -0.36 1.29 -9.20
C ASP A 40 -1.81 1.30 -8.67
N LYS A 41 -2.41 0.12 -8.44
CA LYS A 41 -3.77 -0.05 -7.92
C LYS A 41 -3.84 -0.83 -6.60
N ASP A 42 -2.72 -1.38 -6.14
CA ASP A 42 -2.65 -2.10 -4.87
C ASP A 42 -2.41 -1.11 -3.72
N ILE A 43 -3.32 -1.11 -2.75
CA ILE A 43 -3.26 -0.25 -1.55
C ILE A 43 -2.27 -0.76 -0.50
N ALA A 44 -1.89 -2.04 -0.51
CA ALA A 44 -1.05 -2.60 0.53
C ALA A 44 0.38 -2.03 0.51
N PRO A 45 1.08 -1.88 -0.65
CA PRO A 45 2.43 -1.33 -0.70
C PRO A 45 2.60 0.09 -0.19
N VAL A 46 1.52 0.86 -0.16
CA VAL A 46 1.52 2.25 0.31
C VAL A 46 1.21 2.37 1.79
N PHE A 47 0.75 1.30 2.44
CA PHE A 47 0.50 1.34 3.88
C PHE A 47 1.82 1.36 4.69
N PRO A 48 1.94 2.15 5.78
CA PRO A 48 0.94 3.05 6.37
C PRO A 48 1.14 4.53 5.95
N ASP A 49 1.71 4.80 4.77
CA ASP A 49 1.80 6.16 4.22
C ASP A 49 0.39 6.65 3.84
N MET A 50 -0.28 7.31 4.79
CA MET A 50 -1.69 7.68 4.68
C MET A 50 -1.97 8.61 3.50
N ASP A 51 -1.01 9.44 3.10
CA ASP A 51 -1.13 10.33 1.94
C ASP A 51 -1.22 9.52 0.63
N LYS A 52 -0.44 8.45 0.52
CA LYS A 52 -0.47 7.55 -0.64
C LYS A 52 -1.63 6.55 -0.58
N VAL A 53 -1.98 6.07 0.62
CA VAL A 53 -3.21 5.28 0.82
C VAL A 53 -4.41 6.07 0.34
N ARG A 54 -4.47 7.38 0.60
CA ARG A 54 -5.53 8.27 0.09
C ARG A 54 -5.57 8.33 -1.42
N GLU A 55 -4.43 8.54 -2.08
CA GLU A 55 -4.37 8.62 -3.54
C GLU A 55 -4.93 7.34 -4.17
N ILE A 56 -4.50 6.17 -3.68
CA ILE A 56 -4.99 4.89 -4.18
C ILE A 56 -6.44 4.63 -3.75
N ALA A 57 -6.87 5.04 -2.55
CA ALA A 57 -8.25 4.95 -2.10
C ALA A 57 -9.21 5.73 -3.03
N HIS A 58 -8.79 6.90 -3.50
CA HIS A 58 -9.56 7.68 -4.47
C HIS A 58 -9.62 7.00 -5.84
N ILE A 59 -8.48 6.50 -6.33
CA ILE A 59 -8.41 5.75 -7.60
C ILE A 59 -9.26 4.47 -7.56
N THR A 60 -9.35 3.82 -6.40
CA THR A 60 -10.06 2.55 -6.23
C THR A 60 -11.54 2.73 -5.87
N GLY A 61 -11.96 3.93 -5.46
CA GLY A 61 -13.33 4.24 -5.04
C GLY A 61 -13.63 3.91 -3.57
N LEU A 62 -12.59 3.63 -2.76
CA LEU A 62 -12.69 3.27 -1.33
C LEU A 62 -13.31 4.40 -0.49
N ASP A 63 -13.10 5.62 -0.95
CA ASP A 63 -13.64 6.84 -0.37
C ASP A 63 -15.19 6.83 -0.35
N SER A 64 -15.84 6.48 -1.46
CA SER A 64 -17.31 6.54 -1.60
C SER A 64 -18.11 5.68 -0.61
N VAL A 65 -17.53 4.61 -0.08
CA VAL A 65 -18.22 3.57 0.70
C VAL A 65 -18.06 3.68 2.20
N LEU A 66 -16.90 4.17 2.64
CA LEU A 66 -16.65 4.34 4.06
C LEU A 66 -17.59 5.40 4.68
N GLN A 67 -18.48 6.02 3.87
CA GLN A 67 -19.45 7.04 4.25
C GLN A 67 -18.82 8.08 5.19
N LEU A 68 -17.54 8.38 4.95
CA LEU A 68 -16.72 9.23 5.81
C LEU A 68 -17.28 10.65 5.83
N SER A 69 -18.02 11.04 4.79
CA SER A 69 -18.81 12.27 4.73
C SER A 69 -19.99 12.34 5.72
N LYS A 70 -20.34 11.23 6.37
CA LYS A 70 -21.42 11.11 7.36
C LYS A 70 -20.90 10.92 8.79
N LEU A 71 -19.59 10.77 8.99
CA LEU A 71 -18.98 10.72 10.33
C LEU A 71 -19.03 12.11 10.95
N SER A 72 -19.74 12.24 12.08
CA SER A 72 -19.77 13.45 12.90
C SER A 72 -18.86 13.23 14.10
N ILE A 73 -17.71 13.91 14.13
CA ILE A 73 -16.81 13.94 15.29
C ILE A 73 -17.06 15.28 16.01
N PRO A 74 -17.42 15.28 17.30
CA PRO A 74 -17.60 16.52 18.06
C PRO A 74 -16.37 17.42 17.96
N GLY A 75 -16.53 18.63 17.40
CA GLY A 75 -15.45 19.60 17.20
C GLY A 75 -14.88 19.70 15.78
N ILE A 76 -15.25 18.80 14.86
CA ILE A 76 -14.82 18.84 13.45
C ILE A 76 -16.06 18.85 12.55
N ASN A 77 -16.47 20.05 12.12
CA ASN A 77 -17.69 20.23 11.34
C ASN A 77 -17.44 20.03 9.84
N LYS A 78 -18.14 19.05 9.26
CA LYS A 78 -18.17 18.64 7.84
C LYS A 78 -16.86 18.03 7.33
N LEU A 79 -16.65 16.76 7.68
CA LEU A 79 -15.63 15.93 7.05
C LEU A 79 -16.04 15.65 5.61
N LYS A 80 -15.20 16.03 4.66
CA LYS A 80 -15.17 15.34 3.37
C LYS A 80 -14.55 13.97 3.61
N THR A 81 -14.87 13.03 2.74
CA THR A 81 -14.31 11.69 2.80
C THR A 81 -12.77 11.67 2.77
N SER A 82 -12.15 12.70 2.21
CA SER A 82 -10.71 12.98 2.26
C SER A 82 -10.15 13.23 3.65
N ASP A 83 -10.98 13.68 4.59
CA ASP A 83 -10.50 14.31 5.81
C ASP A 83 -10.28 13.30 6.93
N LEU A 84 -10.82 12.08 6.84
CA LEU A 84 -10.71 11.08 7.92
C LEU A 84 -9.36 10.37 7.96
N LEU A 85 -8.76 10.09 6.81
CA LEU A 85 -7.38 9.58 6.73
C LEU A 85 -6.37 10.69 7.04
N ASP A 86 -6.65 11.92 6.60
CA ASP A 86 -5.87 13.10 6.96
C ASP A 86 -5.94 13.33 8.48
N ILE A 87 -7.12 13.24 9.10
CA ILE A 87 -7.29 13.39 10.56
C ILE A 87 -6.69 12.22 11.32
N ALA A 88 -6.79 10.98 10.85
CA ALA A 88 -6.10 9.86 11.48
C ALA A 88 -4.57 10.07 11.43
N GLY A 89 -4.03 10.50 10.28
CA GLY A 89 -2.63 10.84 10.11
C GLY A 89 -2.19 12.01 11.00
N GLU A 90 -2.97 13.10 11.03
CA GLU A 90 -2.70 14.29 11.85
C GLU A 90 -2.87 14.00 13.35
N ILE A 91 -3.84 13.19 13.79
CA ILE A 91 -3.97 12.73 15.17
C ILE A 91 -2.74 11.90 15.55
N LEU A 92 -2.31 10.96 14.70
CA LEU A 92 -1.13 10.13 14.97
C LEU A 92 0.16 10.96 15.07
N LYS A 93 0.31 11.99 14.23
CA LYS A 93 1.41 12.96 14.29
C LYS A 93 1.32 13.86 15.53
N ALA A 94 0.15 14.47 15.79
CA ALA A 94 -0.08 15.41 16.88
C ALA A 94 0.04 14.74 18.26
N THR A 95 -0.39 13.49 18.39
CA THR A 95 -0.22 12.68 19.61
C THR A 95 1.19 12.12 19.79
N LYS A 96 2.12 12.40 18.85
CA LYS A 96 3.48 11.85 18.78
C LYS A 96 3.55 10.32 18.79
N VAL A 97 2.42 9.65 18.52
CA VAL A 97 2.36 8.20 18.30
C VAL A 97 3.17 7.84 17.06
N ILE A 98 3.13 8.68 16.02
CA ILE A 98 4.04 8.66 14.88
C ILE A 98 4.85 9.97 14.87
N ASN A 99 6.17 9.86 14.91
CA ASN A 99 7.16 10.92 14.85
C ASN A 99 8.25 10.53 13.83
N GLU A 100 9.20 11.42 13.58
CA GLU A 100 10.23 11.21 12.53
C GLU A 100 11.06 9.93 12.73
N THR A 101 11.19 9.42 13.96
CA THR A 101 12.03 8.26 14.26
C THR A 101 11.27 6.93 14.22
N ASN A 102 9.96 6.93 14.39
CA ASN A 102 9.12 5.72 14.35
C ASN A 102 8.14 5.68 13.17
N ARG A 103 8.17 6.69 12.29
CA ARG A 103 7.44 6.69 11.02
C ARG A 103 7.91 5.52 10.15
N TYR A 104 6.96 4.72 9.71
CA TYR A 104 7.21 3.66 8.75
C TYR A 104 7.63 4.26 7.40
N VAL A 105 8.66 3.66 6.81
CA VAL A 105 9.22 4.05 5.53
C VAL A 105 9.32 2.78 4.70
N GLN A 106 9.07 2.92 3.40
CA GLN A 106 9.20 1.83 2.45
C GLN A 106 10.44 2.02 1.59
N SER A 107 11.19 0.95 1.35
CA SER A 107 12.36 1.01 0.47
C SER A 107 11.94 1.36 -0.96
N GLN A 108 12.70 2.27 -1.58
CA GLN A 108 12.57 2.62 -2.99
C GLN A 108 13.66 1.96 -3.85
N ARG A 109 14.59 1.23 -3.22
CA ARG A 109 15.67 0.55 -3.92
C ARG A 109 15.10 -0.56 -4.81
N HIS A 110 15.49 -0.54 -6.08
CA HIS A 110 15.02 -1.50 -7.10
C HIS A 110 13.49 -1.71 -7.12
N LEU A 111 12.73 -0.65 -6.88
CA LEU A 111 11.29 -0.67 -7.04
C LEU A 111 10.93 -0.86 -8.52
N ARG A 112 10.12 -1.88 -8.79
CA ARG A 112 9.48 -2.15 -10.07
C ARG A 112 7.97 -1.94 -9.94
N LEU A 113 7.49 -0.87 -10.53
CA LEU A 113 6.07 -0.57 -10.58
C LEU A 113 5.45 -1.24 -11.82
N LEU A 114 4.48 -2.11 -11.58
CA LEU A 114 3.69 -2.78 -12.61
C LEU A 114 2.38 -2.01 -12.81
N THR A 115 2.15 -1.52 -14.02
CA THR A 115 0.98 -0.69 -14.31
C THR A 115 -0.19 -1.56 -14.74
N VAL A 116 -1.34 -1.38 -14.08
CA VAL A 116 -2.60 -1.99 -14.48
C VAL A 116 -3.21 -1.21 -15.64
N ASP A 117 -3.51 -1.90 -16.75
CA ASP A 117 -4.30 -1.30 -17.83
C ASP A 117 -5.68 -0.89 -17.29
N ALA A 118 -5.99 0.41 -17.41
CA ALA A 118 -7.24 1.01 -16.97
C ALA A 118 -8.47 0.34 -17.61
N ALA A 119 -8.34 -0.25 -18.81
CA ALA A 119 -9.42 -0.96 -19.48
C ALA A 119 -9.77 -2.32 -18.84
N THR A 120 -8.87 -2.87 -18.02
CA THR A 120 -9.07 -4.16 -17.34
C THR A 120 -9.73 -4.04 -15.97
N VAL A 121 -9.95 -2.81 -15.49
CA VAL A 121 -10.63 -2.55 -14.23
C VAL A 121 -12.13 -2.50 -14.51
N PRO A 122 -12.95 -3.44 -13.98
CA PRO A 122 -14.39 -3.41 -14.16
C PRO A 122 -14.95 -2.07 -13.67
N ALA A 123 -15.82 -1.44 -14.47
CA ALA A 123 -16.57 -0.27 -14.04
C ALA A 123 -17.50 -0.67 -12.88
N ASP A 124 -17.33 -0.04 -11.72
CA ASP A 124 -18.12 -0.41 -10.54
C ASP A 124 -19.57 0.07 -10.68
N THR A 125 -20.50 -0.86 -10.48
CA THR A 125 -21.94 -0.58 -10.41
C THR A 125 -22.46 -0.50 -8.96
N SER A 126 -21.63 -0.87 -7.96
CA SER A 126 -21.97 -0.75 -6.54
C SER A 126 -20.76 -0.40 -5.67
N TYR A 127 -20.97 0.59 -4.79
CA TYR A 127 -20.01 1.05 -3.80
C TYR A 127 -20.45 0.52 -2.43
N THR A 128 -20.16 -0.76 -2.16
CA THR A 128 -20.38 -1.40 -0.84
C THR A 128 -19.03 -1.76 -0.22
N THR A 129 -18.99 -1.97 1.11
CA THR A 129 -17.74 -2.31 1.81
C THR A 129 -17.16 -3.60 1.24
N GLU A 130 -18.03 -4.58 0.99
CA GLU A 130 -17.66 -5.85 0.38
C GLU A 130 -17.12 -5.69 -1.04
N SER A 131 -17.78 -4.91 -1.92
CA SER A 131 -17.30 -4.72 -3.30
C SER A 131 -15.91 -4.08 -3.36
N LEU A 132 -15.60 -3.18 -2.42
CA LEU A 132 -14.27 -2.59 -2.31
C LEU A 132 -13.20 -3.49 -1.75
N PHE A 133 -13.47 -4.23 -0.67
CA PHE A 133 -12.50 -5.20 -0.18
C PHE A 133 -12.24 -6.27 -1.23
N ASN A 134 -13.26 -6.68 -1.97
CA ASN A 134 -13.11 -7.57 -3.12
C ASN A 134 -12.24 -6.92 -4.21
N LYS A 135 -12.43 -5.64 -4.52
CA LYS A 135 -11.63 -4.91 -5.51
C LYS A 135 -10.17 -4.73 -5.08
N ALA A 136 -9.93 -4.33 -3.83
CA ALA A 136 -8.60 -4.26 -3.24
C ALA A 136 -7.93 -5.65 -3.27
N TYR A 137 -8.67 -6.71 -2.96
CA TYR A 137 -8.20 -8.09 -3.09
C TYR A 137 -7.85 -8.45 -4.54
N GLN A 138 -8.66 -8.06 -5.54
CA GLN A 138 -8.33 -8.30 -6.95
C GLN A 138 -7.02 -7.61 -7.37
N PHE A 139 -6.68 -6.45 -6.80
CA PHE A 139 -5.42 -5.77 -7.05
C PHE A 139 -4.22 -6.34 -6.27
N HIS A 140 -4.49 -6.93 -5.10
CA HIS A 140 -3.44 -7.42 -4.20
C HIS A 140 -3.09 -8.90 -4.38
N LYS A 141 -4.02 -9.73 -4.89
CA LYS A 141 -3.80 -11.17 -5.03
C LYS A 141 -2.57 -11.49 -5.90
N VAL A 142 -1.85 -12.55 -5.53
CA VAL A 142 -0.60 -12.97 -6.20
C VAL A 142 -0.81 -13.18 -7.70
N ASP A 143 -1.93 -13.78 -8.10
CA ASP A 143 -2.28 -14.00 -9.51
C ASP A 143 -2.24 -12.70 -10.32
N ARG A 144 -2.62 -11.57 -9.71
CA ARG A 144 -2.60 -10.29 -10.41
C ARG A 144 -1.17 -9.84 -10.74
N TYR A 145 -0.23 -10.08 -9.83
CA TYR A 145 1.18 -9.81 -10.07
C TYR A 145 1.78 -10.76 -11.13
N ALA A 146 1.36 -12.03 -11.12
CA ALA A 146 1.75 -12.99 -12.14
C ALA A 146 1.27 -12.56 -13.54
N ASP A 147 0.00 -12.18 -13.69
CA ASP A 147 -0.58 -11.67 -14.94
C ASP A 147 0.22 -10.47 -15.49
N LEU A 148 0.54 -9.51 -14.61
CA LEU A 148 1.28 -8.29 -14.98
C LEU A 148 2.74 -8.58 -15.38
N LEU A 149 3.30 -9.69 -14.93
CA LEU A 149 4.62 -10.17 -15.32
C LEU A 149 4.58 -11.09 -16.56
N GLY A 150 3.39 -11.30 -17.16
CA GLY A 150 3.20 -12.17 -18.31
C GLY A 150 3.29 -13.66 -17.98
N VAL A 151 3.11 -14.03 -16.71
CA VAL A 151 3.14 -15.41 -16.22
C VAL A 151 1.71 -15.93 -16.12
N LYS A 152 1.44 -17.10 -16.73
CA LYS A 152 0.14 -17.75 -16.60
C LYS A 152 -0.03 -18.35 -15.20
N PRO A 153 -1.25 -18.38 -14.62
CA PRO A 153 -1.53 -19.09 -13.37
C PRO A 153 -1.08 -20.55 -13.46
N LEU A 154 -0.61 -21.11 -12.34
CA LEU A 154 -0.35 -22.55 -12.23
C LEU A 154 -1.72 -23.25 -12.23
N GLU A 155 -2.04 -23.94 -13.33
CA GLU A 155 -3.23 -24.80 -13.46
C GLU A 155 -3.23 -25.95 -12.44
#